data_AF-A0AAV8Z9W7-F1
#
_entry.id   AF-A0AAV8Z9W7-F1
#
_cell.length_a   1.000
_cell.length_b   1.000
_cell.length_c   1.000
_cell.angle_alpha   90.00
_cell.angle_beta   90.00
_cell.angle_gamma   90.00
#
_symmetry.space_group_name_H-M   'P 1'
#
loop_
_entity.id
_entity.type
_entity.pdbx_description
1 polymer ?
#
loop_
_entity_poly.entity_id
_entity_poly.type
_entity_poly.pdbx_seq_one_letter_code
_entity_poly.pdbx_strand_id
1 'polypeptide(L)'
;MNSKKLKKGDIYALQKGNVKVIKWMDKRPVSMLSTCSNHNATLIETGKTQRNGDAVKKPLCVLDYNNAKKRSRFQPRKRKQTGRMRDAAKKMRTQTHETGEDCKFTKLKCFQNINVEEQRIIIKEFNVVPTYDSQNKNVMRMLLSTTIHIVEVPICYKAIISLHGITPRRLQTIQNQMTTHGKVLSDKRGRHKNRPHALSQNTLTKVNEHIQSLQGRKSHYSLNKSEKLYLPDELSVKKLHEMYLEKFKSFPISYHSYRKIFITDYNISFGYPRYDTCSKCDEFTSQESILKKEDSRS
;
A
#
# COMPACT_ATOMS: atom_id res chain seq x y z
N MET A 1 40.39 -22.61 -30.90
CA MET A 1 39.71 -21.92 -32.03
C MET A 1 39.63 -20.44 -31.72
N ASN A 2 40.35 -19.60 -32.47
CA ASN A 2 40.41 -18.15 -32.28
C ASN A 2 39.00 -17.54 -32.24
N SER A 3 38.61 -16.95 -31.11
CA SER A 3 37.36 -16.21 -30.99
C SER A 3 37.48 -14.92 -31.81
N LYS A 4 37.03 -14.92 -33.07
CA LYS A 4 36.89 -13.69 -33.85
C LYS A 4 36.10 -12.68 -33.00
N LYS A 5 36.72 -11.54 -32.68
CA LYS A 5 36.03 -10.43 -32.03
C LYS A 5 35.01 -9.88 -33.02
N LEU A 6 33.73 -10.13 -32.72
CA LEU A 6 32.61 -9.66 -33.52
C LEU A 6 32.48 -8.14 -33.39
N LYS A 7 32.32 -7.44 -34.52
CA LYS A 7 32.01 -6.01 -34.58
C LYS A 7 30.51 -5.78 -34.38
N LYS A 8 30.12 -4.54 -34.05
CA LYS A 8 28.70 -4.16 -33.93
C LYS A 8 27.98 -4.43 -35.24
N GLY A 9 26.86 -5.16 -35.18
CA GLY A 9 26.11 -5.62 -36.33
C GLY A 9 26.42 -7.06 -36.74
N ASP A 10 27.57 -7.61 -36.34
CA ASP A 10 27.93 -8.98 -36.70
C ASP A 10 27.02 -10.00 -36.02
N ILE A 11 26.76 -11.08 -36.75
CA ILE A 11 25.99 -12.22 -36.27
C ILE A 11 26.66 -13.51 -36.72
N TYR A 12 26.66 -14.51 -35.85
CA TYR A 12 26.94 -15.89 -36.26
C TYR A 12 25.98 -16.85 -35.58
N ALA A 13 25.77 -18.00 -36.20
CA ALA A 13 25.01 -19.10 -35.63
C ALA A 13 25.82 -20.39 -35.67
N LEU A 14 25.62 -21.22 -34.64
CA LEU A 14 26.09 -22.59 -34.57
C LEU A 14 24.87 -23.49 -34.40
N GLN A 15 24.80 -24.59 -35.13
CA GLN A 15 23.73 -25.57 -35.01
C GLN A 15 24.33 -26.94 -34.65
N LYS A 16 23.75 -27.58 -33.64
CA LYS A 16 24.04 -28.98 -33.28
C LYS A 16 22.72 -29.70 -33.07
N GLY A 17 22.38 -30.60 -33.99
CA GLY A 17 21.05 -31.22 -34.04
C GLY A 17 19.94 -30.17 -34.23
N ASN A 18 18.93 -30.22 -33.36
CA ASN A 18 17.79 -29.30 -33.38
C ASN A 18 18.03 -27.99 -32.60
N VAL A 19 19.20 -27.83 -31.97
CA VAL A 19 19.52 -26.65 -31.17
C VAL A 19 20.41 -25.71 -31.97
N LYS A 20 19.99 -24.44 -32.04
CA LYS A 20 20.72 -23.33 -32.64
C LYS A 20 21.17 -22.36 -31.57
N VAL A 21 22.45 -21.99 -31.59
CA VAL A 21 23.04 -20.91 -30.80
C VAL A 21 23.31 -19.75 -31.74
N ILE A 22 22.62 -18.63 -31.54
CA ILE A 22 22.77 -17.41 -32.36
C ILE A 22 23.41 -16.35 -31.49
N LYS A 23 24.57 -15.83 -31.88
CA LYS A 23 25.24 -14.73 -31.20
C LYS A 23 25.28 -13.50 -32.11
N TRP A 24 24.76 -12.40 -31.61
CA TRP A 24 24.63 -11.13 -32.31
C TRP A 24 25.26 -10.01 -31.48
N MET A 25 26.04 -9.14 -32.13
CA MET A 25 26.61 -7.96 -31.49
C MET A 25 25.75 -6.72 -31.75
N ASP A 26 25.11 -6.22 -30.70
CA ASP A 26 24.56 -4.87 -30.68
C ASP A 26 25.59 -3.93 -30.02
N LYS A 27 25.19 -3.11 -29.04
CA LYS A 27 26.10 -2.47 -28.08
C LYS A 27 26.84 -3.47 -27.19
N ARG A 28 26.26 -4.66 -26.99
CA ARG A 28 26.83 -5.78 -26.21
C ARG A 28 26.54 -7.10 -26.95
N PRO A 29 27.35 -8.15 -26.73
CA PRO A 29 27.03 -9.49 -27.25
C PRO A 29 25.72 -10.00 -26.66
N VAL A 30 24.82 -10.42 -27.53
CA VAL A 30 23.58 -11.13 -27.19
C VAL A 30 23.70 -12.55 -27.73
N SER A 31 23.59 -13.54 -26.85
CA SER A 31 23.54 -14.95 -27.22
C SER A 31 22.14 -15.50 -26.99
N MET A 32 21.56 -16.12 -28.00
CA MET A 32 20.25 -16.76 -27.95
C MET A 32 20.40 -18.24 -28.23
N LEU A 33 19.72 -19.07 -27.43
CA LEU A 33 19.52 -20.48 -27.68
C LEU A 33 18.10 -20.68 -28.22
N SER A 34 17.95 -21.47 -29.27
CA SER A 34 16.64 -21.77 -29.81
C SER A 34 16.57 -23.12 -30.48
N THR A 35 15.40 -23.76 -30.39
CA THR A 35 15.02 -24.96 -31.14
C THR A 35 14.11 -24.66 -32.32
N CYS A 36 13.77 -23.38 -32.58
CA CYS A 36 12.87 -23.02 -33.68
C CYS A 36 13.60 -23.14 -35.03
N SER A 37 12.95 -23.80 -35.99
CA SER A 37 13.50 -24.02 -37.34
C SER A 37 13.69 -22.73 -38.13
N ASN A 38 12.84 -21.73 -37.93
CA ASN A 38 12.88 -20.43 -38.62
C ASN A 38 13.90 -19.45 -38.03
N HIS A 39 14.48 -19.72 -36.85
CA HIS A 39 15.50 -18.86 -36.26
C HIS A 39 16.85 -19.07 -36.96
N ASN A 40 17.23 -18.12 -37.81
CA ASN A 40 18.46 -18.17 -38.60
C ASN A 40 19.37 -16.96 -38.30
N ALA A 41 20.60 -16.99 -38.81
CA ALA A 41 21.60 -15.93 -38.66
C ALA A 41 21.34 -14.72 -39.58
N THR A 42 20.07 -14.35 -39.77
CA THR A 42 19.66 -13.25 -40.65
C THR A 42 19.12 -12.09 -39.81
N LEU A 43 19.53 -10.87 -40.16
CA LEU A 43 19.05 -9.66 -39.52
C LEU A 43 17.80 -9.16 -40.24
N ILE A 44 16.73 -8.94 -39.48
CA ILE A 44 15.43 -8.48 -39.97
C ILE A 44 15.19 -7.06 -39.46
N GLU A 45 14.62 -6.20 -40.31
CA GLU A 45 14.26 -4.84 -39.93
C GLU A 45 13.14 -4.83 -38.90
N THR A 46 13.31 -4.02 -37.86
CA THR A 46 12.40 -3.99 -36.71
C THR A 46 11.27 -2.97 -36.85
N GLY A 47 11.18 -2.29 -37.99
CA GLY A 47 10.27 -1.15 -38.22
C GLY A 47 10.63 0.10 -37.41
N LYS A 48 11.82 0.15 -36.81
CA LYS A 48 12.33 1.27 -36.01
C LYS A 48 13.55 1.88 -36.67
N THR A 49 13.65 3.19 -36.63
CA THR A 49 14.81 3.95 -37.09
C THR A 49 15.65 4.42 -35.91
N GLN A 50 16.96 4.49 -36.12
CA GLN A 50 17.89 5.15 -35.22
C GLN A 50 17.81 6.67 -35.41
N ARG A 51 18.42 7.45 -34.50
CA ARG A 51 18.44 8.93 -34.59
C ARG A 51 19.14 9.46 -35.85
N ASN A 52 20.02 8.66 -36.44
CA ASN A 52 20.73 8.96 -37.68
C ASN A 52 19.95 8.52 -38.94
N GLY A 53 18.70 8.04 -38.80
CA GLY A 53 17.86 7.60 -39.92
C GLY A 53 17.96 6.11 -40.27
N ASP A 54 19.00 5.40 -39.82
CA ASP A 54 19.21 4.00 -40.18
C ASP A 54 18.16 3.05 -39.60
N ALA A 55 17.70 2.09 -40.40
CA ALA A 55 16.83 1.03 -39.94
C ALA A 55 17.53 0.15 -38.87
N VAL A 56 16.87 -0.05 -37.73
CA VAL A 56 17.33 -0.97 -36.69
C VAL A 56 17.03 -2.40 -37.14
N LYS A 57 18.08 -3.21 -37.27
CA LYS A 57 18.00 -4.62 -37.66
C LYS A 57 18.34 -5.55 -36.49
N LYS A 58 17.60 -6.65 -36.34
CA LYS A 58 17.79 -7.65 -35.27
C LYS A 58 17.53 -9.08 -35.76
N PRO A 59 18.12 -10.10 -35.13
CA PRO A 59 17.81 -11.50 -35.44
C PRO A 59 16.36 -11.84 -35.08
N LEU A 60 15.72 -12.73 -35.85
CA LEU A 60 14.33 -13.16 -35.61
C LEU A 60 14.11 -13.69 -34.19
N CYS A 61 15.04 -14.53 -33.70
CA CYS A 61 14.97 -15.12 -32.37
C CYS A 61 14.91 -14.07 -31.23
N VAL A 62 15.56 -12.91 -31.43
CA VAL A 62 15.54 -11.80 -30.47
C VAL A 62 14.21 -11.05 -30.54
N LEU A 63 13.63 -10.91 -31.73
CA LEU A 63 12.31 -10.29 -31.91
C LEU A 63 11.22 -11.13 -31.25
N ASP A 64 11.21 -12.44 -31.51
CA ASP A 64 10.23 -13.36 -30.96
C ASP A 64 10.31 -13.44 -29.43
N TYR A 65 11.53 -13.51 -28.89
CA TYR A 65 11.75 -13.45 -27.44
C TYR A 65 11.20 -12.15 -26.82
N ASN A 66 11.49 -10.99 -27.43
CA ASN A 66 11.00 -9.71 -26.93
C ASN A 66 9.47 -9.59 -27.03
N ASN A 67 8.86 -10.13 -28.09
CA ASN A 67 7.40 -10.13 -28.27
C ASN A 67 6.72 -11.05 -27.26
N ALA A 68 7.28 -12.23 -26.98
CA ALA A 68 6.79 -13.12 -25.92
C ALA A 68 6.89 -12.47 -24.54
N LYS A 69 8.00 -11.78 -24.25
CA LYS A 69 8.23 -11.08 -22.98
C LYS A 69 7.28 -9.89 -22.76
N LYS A 70 6.78 -9.25 -23.81
CA LYS A 70 5.73 -8.21 -23.71
C LYS A 70 4.40 -8.80 -23.23
N ARG A 71 4.05 -10.01 -23.68
CA ARG A 71 2.81 -10.71 -23.28
C ARG A 71 2.87 -11.24 -21.85
N SER A 72 4.05 -11.61 -21.36
CA SER A 72 4.24 -12.15 -20.00
C SER A 72 4.43 -11.11 -18.90
N ARG A 73 4.04 -9.83 -19.09
CA ARG A 73 3.86 -8.90 -17.96
C ARG A 73 2.69 -9.43 -17.12
N PHE A 74 2.94 -10.46 -16.33
CA PHE A 74 2.26 -10.68 -15.06
C PHE A 74 2.44 -9.38 -14.29
N GLN A 75 1.50 -8.45 -14.44
CA GLN A 75 1.29 -7.49 -13.37
C GLN A 75 1.01 -8.36 -12.15
N PRO A 76 1.79 -8.26 -11.05
CA PRO A 76 1.44 -8.99 -9.85
C PRO A 76 0.00 -8.60 -9.54
N ARG A 77 -0.93 -9.56 -9.68
CA ARG A 77 -2.34 -9.32 -9.35
C ARG A 77 -2.31 -8.82 -7.92
N LYS A 78 -2.66 -7.55 -7.69
CA LYS A 78 -2.85 -7.04 -6.34
C LYS A 78 -3.72 -8.07 -5.63
N ARG A 79 -3.25 -8.63 -4.51
CA ARG A 79 -4.04 -9.59 -3.72
C ARG A 79 -5.43 -8.99 -3.57
N LYS A 80 -6.48 -9.78 -3.82
CA LYS A 80 -7.86 -9.36 -3.56
C LYS A 80 -7.88 -8.82 -2.12
N GLN A 81 -8.28 -7.57 -1.96
CA GLN A 81 -8.38 -6.96 -0.64
C GLN A 81 -9.59 -7.58 0.06
N THR A 82 -9.41 -8.74 0.66
CA THR A 82 -10.39 -9.29 1.60
C THR A 82 -10.40 -8.37 2.82
N GLY A 83 -11.58 -7.86 3.19
CA GLY A 83 -11.74 -7.06 4.42
C GLY A 83 -11.22 -7.81 5.65
N ARG A 84 -10.95 -7.11 6.75
CA ARG A 84 -10.46 -7.78 7.96
C ARG A 84 -11.54 -8.69 8.50
N MET A 85 -11.20 -9.94 8.88
CA MET A 85 -12.14 -10.85 9.51
C MET A 85 -12.81 -10.24 10.76
N ARG A 86 -12.10 -9.35 11.47
CA ARG A 86 -12.65 -8.58 12.60
C ARG A 86 -13.84 -7.71 12.18
N ASP A 87 -13.80 -7.11 10.99
CA ASP A 87 -14.87 -6.24 10.49
C ASP A 87 -16.09 -7.08 10.10
N ALA A 88 -15.87 -8.24 9.47
CA ALA A 88 -16.92 -9.21 9.20
C ALA A 88 -17.56 -9.72 10.50
N ALA A 89 -16.77 -10.11 11.50
CA ALA A 89 -17.27 -10.56 12.80
C ALA A 89 -18.00 -9.45 13.58
N LYS A 90 -17.62 -8.18 13.39
CA LYS A 90 -18.34 -7.04 13.97
C LYS A 90 -19.71 -6.88 13.31
N LYS A 91 -19.79 -7.03 11.97
CA LYS A 91 -21.04 -7.00 11.23
C LYS A 91 -21.97 -8.15 11.65
N MET A 92 -21.47 -9.39 11.66
CA MET A 92 -22.23 -10.57 12.08
C MET A 92 -22.84 -10.37 13.47
N ARG A 93 -22.06 -9.97 14.47
CA ARG A 93 -22.57 -9.72 15.84
C ARG A 93 -23.62 -8.61 15.94
N THR A 94 -23.65 -7.67 15.00
CA THR A 94 -24.63 -6.58 14.98
C THR A 94 -25.95 -7.04 14.34
N GLN A 95 -25.95 -8.13 13.59
CA GLN A 95 -27.06 -8.56 12.73
C GLN A 95 -27.68 -9.91 13.15
N THR A 96 -27.38 -10.39 14.35
CA THR A 96 -27.85 -11.69 14.88
C THR A 96 -28.73 -11.49 16.11
N HIS A 97 -29.55 -10.44 16.16
CA HIS A 97 -30.50 -10.24 17.24
C HIS A 97 -31.71 -11.16 17.05
N GLU A 98 -32.25 -11.65 18.16
CA GLU A 98 -33.45 -12.48 18.20
C GLU A 98 -34.49 -11.82 19.10
N THR A 99 -35.77 -11.98 18.76
CA THR A 99 -36.87 -11.51 19.58
C THR A 99 -36.86 -12.26 20.92
N GLY A 100 -36.92 -11.53 22.03
CA GLY A 100 -36.95 -12.09 23.36
C GLY A 100 -38.34 -12.59 23.79
N GLU A 101 -38.48 -12.85 25.09
CA GLU A 101 -39.76 -13.26 25.69
C GLU A 101 -40.80 -12.14 25.71
N ASP A 102 -42.08 -12.53 25.74
CA ASP A 102 -43.20 -11.61 25.93
C ASP A 102 -42.99 -10.75 27.19
N CYS A 103 -43.26 -9.45 27.06
CA CYS A 103 -43.19 -8.50 28.17
C CYS A 103 -44.23 -8.78 29.28
N LYS A 104 -45.25 -9.61 29.00
CA LYS A 104 -46.36 -9.99 29.88
C LYS A 104 -47.12 -8.80 30.45
N PHE A 105 -47.07 -7.65 29.78
CA PHE A 105 -47.69 -6.42 30.25
C PHE A 105 -49.17 -6.36 29.86
N THR A 106 -50.04 -6.64 30.83
CA THR A 106 -51.48 -6.84 30.63
C THR A 106 -52.25 -5.61 30.15
N LYS A 107 -51.76 -4.39 30.45
CA LYS A 107 -52.45 -3.14 30.09
C LYS A 107 -52.33 -2.80 28.60
N LEU A 108 -51.14 -2.98 28.03
CA LEU A 108 -50.90 -2.67 26.60
C LEU A 108 -50.91 -3.90 25.70
N LYS A 109 -50.86 -5.11 26.28
CA LYS A 109 -50.91 -6.38 25.53
C LYS A 109 -49.94 -6.40 24.33
N CYS A 110 -48.72 -5.90 24.54
CA CYS A 110 -47.80 -5.54 23.45
C CYS A 110 -47.56 -6.69 22.43
N PHE A 111 -47.35 -7.92 22.91
CA PHE A 111 -47.10 -9.10 22.07
C PHE A 111 -48.36 -9.74 21.49
N GLN A 112 -49.55 -9.35 21.96
CA GLN A 112 -50.83 -9.77 21.39
C GLN A 112 -51.25 -8.79 20.28
N ASN A 113 -50.97 -7.50 20.48
CA ASN A 113 -51.23 -6.45 19.51
C ASN A 113 -50.25 -6.46 18.34
N ILE A 114 -49.04 -6.99 18.54
CA ILE A 114 -48.04 -7.20 17.50
C ILE A 114 -47.99 -8.70 17.22
N ASN A 115 -48.53 -9.12 16.08
CA ASN A 115 -48.61 -10.53 15.75
C ASN A 115 -47.21 -11.13 15.48
N VAL A 116 -47.11 -12.46 15.43
CA VAL A 116 -45.82 -13.16 15.27
C VAL A 116 -45.11 -12.79 13.97
N GLU A 117 -45.84 -12.54 12.88
CA GLU A 117 -45.25 -12.12 11.61
C GLU A 117 -44.68 -10.70 11.67
N GLU A 118 -45.38 -9.77 12.33
CA GLU A 118 -44.89 -8.41 12.57
C GLU A 118 -43.66 -8.42 13.47
N GLN A 119 -43.63 -9.25 14.52
CA GLN A 119 -42.44 -9.44 15.36
C GLN A 119 -41.24 -9.91 14.52
N ARG A 120 -41.46 -10.88 13.61
CA ARG A 120 -40.44 -11.38 12.68
C ARG A 120 -39.94 -10.30 11.72
N ILE A 121 -40.82 -9.45 11.20
CA ILE A 121 -40.43 -8.35 10.32
C ILE A 121 -39.59 -7.32 11.09
N ILE A 122 -40.00 -6.92 12.30
CA ILE A 122 -39.28 -5.95 13.14
C ILE A 122 -37.83 -6.39 13.37
N ILE A 123 -37.63 -7.64 13.81
CA ILE A 123 -36.29 -8.15 14.12
C ILE A 123 -35.46 -8.35 12.83
N LYS A 124 -36.09 -8.76 11.73
CA LYS A 124 -35.42 -8.90 10.42
C LYS A 124 -34.94 -7.56 9.91
N GLU A 125 -35.78 -6.53 9.94
CA GLU A 125 -35.41 -5.17 9.54
C GLU A 125 -34.29 -4.63 10.43
N PHE A 126 -34.36 -4.86 11.74
CA PHE A 126 -33.31 -4.46 12.68
C PHE A 126 -31.95 -5.13 12.38
N ASN A 127 -31.96 -6.40 11.99
CA ASN A 127 -30.76 -7.16 11.62
C ASN A 127 -30.21 -6.80 10.23
N VAL A 128 -31.02 -6.25 9.32
CA VAL A 128 -30.52 -5.73 8.04
C VAL A 128 -29.66 -4.48 8.26
N VAL A 129 -29.91 -3.72 9.33
CA VAL A 129 -29.16 -2.49 9.64
C VAL A 129 -27.71 -2.81 10.00
N PRO A 130 -26.72 -2.30 9.25
CA PRO A 130 -25.34 -2.77 9.36
C PRO A 130 -24.54 -2.13 10.50
N THR A 131 -25.03 -1.05 11.11
CA THR A 131 -24.27 -0.31 12.14
C THR A 131 -25.07 -0.11 13.41
N TYR A 132 -24.36 -0.15 14.54
CA TYR A 132 -24.92 0.09 15.87
C TYR A 132 -25.56 1.48 15.98
N ASP A 133 -24.97 2.50 15.34
CA ASP A 133 -25.48 3.87 15.32
C ASP A 133 -26.81 3.95 14.57
N SER A 134 -26.90 3.34 13.39
CA SER A 134 -28.15 3.27 12.62
C SER A 134 -29.23 2.48 13.37
N GLN A 135 -28.87 1.39 14.02
CA GLN A 135 -29.79 0.63 14.87
C GLN A 135 -30.31 1.47 16.04
N ASN A 136 -29.44 2.22 16.72
CA ASN A 136 -29.86 3.09 17.82
C ASN A 136 -30.80 4.21 17.35
N LYS A 137 -30.58 4.75 16.13
CA LYS A 137 -31.51 5.70 15.51
C LYS A 137 -32.86 5.05 15.22
N ASN A 138 -32.90 3.81 14.76
CA ASN A 138 -34.16 3.09 14.53
C ASN A 138 -34.92 2.83 15.84
N VAL A 139 -34.23 2.40 16.89
CA VAL A 139 -34.82 2.24 18.23
C VAL A 139 -35.34 3.59 18.76
N MET A 140 -34.59 4.68 18.54
CA MET A 140 -35.02 6.03 18.89
C MET A 140 -36.25 6.48 18.10
N ARG A 141 -36.33 6.20 16.80
CA ARG A 141 -37.55 6.45 16.01
C ARG A 141 -38.74 5.71 16.60
N MET A 142 -38.58 4.45 16.98
CA MET A 142 -39.65 3.65 17.59
C MET A 142 -40.05 4.14 19.00
N LEU A 143 -39.14 4.78 19.73
CA LEU A 143 -39.45 5.46 21.00
C LEU A 143 -40.27 6.75 20.81
N LEU A 144 -40.06 7.47 19.70
CA LEU A 144 -40.70 8.77 19.43
C LEU A 144 -41.99 8.65 18.61
N SER A 145 -42.12 7.60 17.80
CA SER A 145 -43.33 7.29 17.06
C SER A 145 -43.66 5.83 17.31
N THR A 146 -44.81 5.56 17.91
CA THR A 146 -45.40 4.22 18.10
C THR A 146 -45.77 3.54 16.77
N THR A 147 -45.31 4.04 15.62
CA THR A 147 -45.62 3.48 14.31
C THR A 147 -44.77 2.24 14.02
N ILE A 148 -45.36 1.07 14.23
CA ILE A 148 -44.88 -0.18 13.65
C ILE A 148 -45.64 -0.33 12.33
N HIS A 149 -44.96 -0.29 11.19
CA HIS A 149 -45.57 -0.54 9.87
C HIS A 149 -46.92 0.18 9.62
N ILE A 150 -46.96 1.50 9.86
CA ILE A 150 -48.11 2.42 9.60
C ILE A 150 -49.19 2.43 10.71
N VAL A 151 -49.12 1.53 11.70
CA VAL A 151 -50.07 1.51 12.84
C VAL A 151 -49.38 2.02 14.11
N GLU A 152 -49.99 3.01 14.78
CA GLU A 152 -49.53 3.47 16.09
C GLU A 152 -49.94 2.48 17.19
N VAL A 153 -49.00 1.61 17.59
CA VAL A 153 -49.20 0.65 18.68
C VAL A 153 -48.42 1.11 19.92
N PRO A 154 -49.10 1.48 21.02
CA PRO A 154 -48.41 1.79 22.26
C PRO A 154 -47.81 0.52 22.86
N ILE A 155 -46.49 0.53 23.06
CA ILE A 155 -45.74 -0.59 23.63
C ILE A 155 -44.94 -0.17 24.86
N CYS A 156 -44.72 -1.11 25.77
CA CYS A 156 -43.95 -0.85 26.98
C CYS A 156 -42.43 -0.95 26.72
N TYR A 157 -41.65 -0.38 27.65
CA TYR A 157 -40.19 -0.44 27.64
C TYR A 157 -39.63 -1.88 27.49
N LYS A 158 -40.25 -2.86 28.16
CA LYS A 158 -39.86 -4.27 28.08
C LYS A 158 -40.12 -4.87 26.69
N ALA A 159 -41.19 -4.43 26.01
CA ALA A 159 -41.49 -4.88 24.66
C ALA A 159 -40.46 -4.37 23.66
N ILE A 160 -40.00 -3.12 23.76
CA ILE A 160 -38.94 -2.57 22.89
C ILE A 160 -37.64 -3.38 23.01
N ILE A 161 -37.26 -3.72 24.25
CA ILE A 161 -36.07 -4.55 24.53
C ILE A 161 -36.20 -5.91 23.86
N SER A 162 -37.35 -6.54 24.05
CA SER A 162 -37.60 -7.89 23.58
C SER A 162 -37.77 -7.95 22.05
N LEU A 163 -38.56 -7.07 21.44
CA LEU A 163 -38.81 -7.00 20.00
C LEU A 163 -37.54 -6.77 19.17
N HIS A 164 -36.58 -6.00 19.68
CA HIS A 164 -35.31 -5.74 19.00
C HIS A 164 -34.15 -6.62 19.50
N GLY A 165 -34.36 -7.49 20.49
CA GLY A 165 -33.30 -8.31 21.08
C GLY A 165 -32.14 -7.48 21.65
N ILE A 166 -32.43 -6.31 22.23
CA ILE A 166 -31.40 -5.40 22.78
C ILE A 166 -31.35 -5.50 24.29
N THR A 167 -30.22 -5.11 24.88
CA THR A 167 -30.10 -5.07 26.35
C THR A 167 -30.81 -3.85 26.95
N PRO A 168 -31.33 -3.94 28.19
CA PRO A 168 -31.90 -2.78 28.88
C PRO A 168 -30.94 -1.59 28.96
N ARG A 169 -29.65 -1.87 29.18
CA ARG A 169 -28.59 -0.85 29.25
C ARG A 169 -28.46 -0.07 27.94
N ARG A 170 -28.61 -0.72 26.79
CA ARG A 170 -28.58 -0.07 25.47
C ARG A 170 -29.72 0.93 25.34
N LEU A 171 -30.93 0.55 25.74
CA LEU A 171 -32.11 1.42 25.68
C LEU A 171 -31.99 2.61 26.63
N GLN A 172 -31.55 2.40 27.87
CA GLN A 172 -31.24 3.48 28.83
C GLN A 172 -30.22 4.47 28.28
N THR A 173 -29.17 3.97 27.60
CA THR A 173 -28.16 4.84 27.00
C THR A 173 -28.75 5.73 25.91
N ILE A 174 -29.62 5.15 25.06
CA ILE A 174 -30.33 5.89 24.01
C ILE A 174 -31.23 6.96 24.63
N GLN A 175 -32.02 6.60 25.66
CA GLN A 175 -32.87 7.54 26.39
C GLN A 175 -32.06 8.69 27.01
N ASN A 176 -30.93 8.39 27.66
CA ASN A 176 -30.07 9.41 28.26
C ASN A 176 -29.47 10.35 27.20
N GLN A 177 -29.08 9.85 26.03
CA GLN A 177 -28.59 10.70 24.95
C GLN A 177 -29.70 11.60 24.39
N MET A 178 -30.92 11.09 24.32
CA MET A 178 -32.08 11.87 23.91
C MET A 178 -32.40 12.99 24.89
N THR A 179 -32.43 12.70 26.19
CA THR A 179 -32.73 13.71 27.22
C THR A 179 -31.62 14.76 27.35
N THR A 180 -30.35 14.37 27.15
CA THR A 180 -29.21 15.29 27.30
C THR A 180 -28.86 16.08 26.04
N HIS A 181 -29.06 15.52 24.86
CA HIS A 181 -28.58 16.09 23.59
C HIS A 181 -29.66 16.27 22.52
N GLY A 182 -30.89 15.84 22.78
CA GLY A 182 -32.00 15.88 21.81
C GLY A 182 -31.84 14.91 20.63
N LYS A 183 -30.77 14.10 20.61
CA LYS A 183 -30.45 13.16 19.54
C LYS A 183 -29.54 12.03 20.00
N VAL A 184 -29.61 10.90 19.30
CA VAL A 184 -28.65 9.80 19.45
C VAL A 184 -27.32 10.18 18.81
N LEU A 185 -26.25 10.17 19.61
CA LEU A 185 -24.90 10.46 19.14
C LEU A 185 -24.25 9.22 18.51
N SER A 186 -23.34 9.44 17.56
CA SER A 186 -22.52 8.38 16.96
C SER A 186 -21.54 7.78 17.97
N ASP A 187 -21.25 6.48 17.85
CA ASP A 187 -20.24 5.79 18.66
C ASP A 187 -18.84 6.40 18.49
N LYS A 188 -18.28 6.91 19.59
CA LYS A 188 -16.94 7.52 19.66
C LYS A 188 -15.86 6.56 20.18
N ARG A 189 -16.17 5.28 20.43
CA ARG A 189 -15.19 4.29 20.89
C ARG A 189 -14.02 4.18 19.91
N GLY A 190 -12.81 4.09 20.45
CA GLY A 190 -11.57 4.04 19.66
C GLY A 190 -11.20 5.36 18.96
N ARG A 191 -11.96 6.45 19.15
CA ARG A 191 -11.69 7.78 18.58
C ARG A 191 -11.15 8.76 19.64
N HIS A 192 -10.40 8.28 20.63
CA HIS A 192 -9.78 9.16 21.61
C HIS A 192 -8.53 9.84 21.04
N LYS A 193 -8.30 11.09 21.46
CA LYS A 193 -7.06 11.83 21.16
C LYS A 193 -5.91 11.48 22.09
N ASN A 194 -6.17 10.75 23.18
CA ASN A 194 -5.13 10.32 24.11
C ASN A 194 -4.13 9.37 23.42
N ARG A 195 -2.97 9.89 23.04
CA ARG A 195 -1.89 9.15 22.39
C ARG A 195 -0.58 9.56 23.06
N PRO A 196 -0.31 9.10 24.29
CA PRO A 196 0.82 9.60 25.08
C PRO A 196 2.18 9.29 24.44
N HIS A 197 2.25 8.26 23.59
CA HIS A 197 3.46 7.88 22.86
C HIS A 197 3.49 8.40 21.41
N ALA A 198 2.54 9.24 21.00
CA ALA A 198 2.64 9.90 19.70
C ALA A 198 3.77 10.92 19.73
N LEU A 199 4.56 10.97 18.65
CA LEU A 199 5.62 11.95 18.51
C LEU A 199 5.02 13.35 18.46
N SER A 200 5.64 14.28 19.20
CA SER A 200 5.26 15.68 19.14
C SER A 200 5.53 16.24 17.73
N GLN A 201 4.71 17.22 17.31
CA GLN A 201 4.90 17.86 16.01
C GLN A 201 6.28 18.53 15.91
N ASN A 202 6.77 19.11 17.01
CA ASN A 202 8.08 19.76 17.05
C ASN A 202 9.21 18.75 16.82
N THR A 203 9.16 17.59 17.47
CA THR A 203 10.14 16.50 17.26
C THR A 203 10.12 16.04 15.80
N LEU A 204 8.93 15.85 15.22
CA LEU A 204 8.78 15.47 13.80
C LEU A 204 9.41 16.51 12.85
N THR A 205 9.16 17.79 13.09
CA THR A 205 9.77 18.88 12.30
C THR A 205 11.29 18.81 12.36
N LYS A 206 11.88 18.59 13.53
CA LYS A 206 13.34 18.49 13.69
C LYS A 206 13.94 17.25 13.02
N VAL A 207 13.25 16.11 13.08
CA VAL A 207 13.67 14.91 12.35
C VAL A 207 13.67 15.17 10.84
N ASN A 208 12.62 15.81 10.32
CA ASN A 208 12.53 16.15 8.90
C ASN A 208 13.61 17.15 8.48
N GLU A 209 13.83 18.20 9.28
CA GLU A 209 14.91 19.17 9.08
C GLU A 209 16.28 18.49 9.00
N HIS A 210 16.54 17.51 9.88
CA HIS A 210 17.77 16.73 9.84
C HIS A 210 17.92 15.92 8.55
N ILE A 211 16.90 15.12 8.18
CA ILE A 211 16.96 14.24 7.01
C ILE A 211 17.07 15.05 5.70
N GLN A 212 16.38 16.19 5.60
CA GLN A 212 16.46 17.08 4.44
C GLN A 212 17.80 17.79 4.32
N SER A 213 18.52 18.00 5.43
CA SER A 213 19.86 18.59 5.41
C SER A 213 20.95 17.63 4.91
N LEU A 214 20.64 16.34 4.71
CA LEU A 214 21.61 15.35 4.24
C LEU A 214 21.96 15.60 2.76
N GLN A 215 23.25 15.77 2.50
CA GLN A 215 23.77 15.92 1.14
C GLN A 215 23.95 14.54 0.49
N GLY A 216 23.27 14.29 -0.62
CA GLY A 216 23.44 13.07 -1.41
C GLY A 216 23.35 13.33 -2.91
N ARG A 217 23.83 12.37 -3.70
CA ARG A 217 23.88 12.48 -5.17
C ARG A 217 22.69 11.79 -5.80
N LYS A 218 22.20 12.33 -6.91
CA LYS A 218 21.21 11.65 -7.77
C LYS A 218 21.95 10.78 -8.78
N SER A 219 21.32 9.67 -9.21
CA SER A 219 21.93 8.81 -10.24
C SER A 219 22.02 9.54 -11.57
N HIS A 220 23.21 9.55 -12.18
CA HIS A 220 23.52 10.32 -13.37
C HIS A 220 22.98 9.66 -14.66
N TYR A 221 22.95 8.32 -14.71
CA TYR A 221 22.67 7.57 -15.94
C TYR A 221 21.24 7.06 -16.14
N SER A 222 20.33 7.32 -15.22
CA SER A 222 18.96 6.82 -15.33
C SER A 222 18.16 7.63 -16.37
N LEU A 223 18.02 7.07 -17.58
CA LEU A 223 17.18 7.58 -18.68
C LEU A 223 15.72 7.83 -18.27
N ASN A 224 15.24 7.15 -17.22
CA ASN A 224 14.01 7.47 -16.51
C ASN A 224 14.38 8.11 -15.17
N LYS A 225 14.18 9.43 -15.05
CA LYS A 225 14.56 10.24 -13.88
C LYS A 225 13.96 9.68 -12.59
N SER A 226 14.74 8.94 -11.82
CA SER A 226 14.41 8.63 -10.43
C SER A 226 14.85 9.81 -9.58
N GLU A 227 14.00 10.31 -8.69
CA GLU A 227 14.36 11.33 -7.69
C GLU A 227 15.11 10.75 -6.48
N LYS A 228 15.56 9.49 -6.60
CA LYS A 228 16.25 8.78 -5.53
C LYS A 228 17.59 9.44 -5.22
N LEU A 229 17.82 9.68 -3.93
CA LEU A 229 19.04 10.29 -3.41
C LEU A 229 19.94 9.20 -2.81
N TYR A 230 21.22 9.21 -3.18
CA TYR A 230 22.23 8.26 -2.72
C TYR A 230 23.20 8.95 -1.77
N LEU A 231 23.28 8.42 -0.55
CA LEU A 231 24.25 8.80 0.46
C LEU A 231 25.49 7.90 0.39
N PRO A 232 26.66 8.37 0.86
CA PRO A 232 27.85 7.54 1.05
C PRO A 232 27.54 6.21 1.77
N ASP A 233 28.23 5.15 1.39
CA ASP A 233 28.12 3.81 2.00
C ASP A 233 28.66 3.74 3.43
N GLU A 234 29.53 4.68 3.80
CA GLU A 234 29.98 4.86 5.18
C GLU A 234 28.86 5.32 6.13
N LEU A 235 27.82 5.98 5.60
CA LEU A 235 26.66 6.38 6.38
C LEU A 235 25.69 5.22 6.53
N SER A 236 25.02 5.19 7.68
CA SER A 236 23.94 4.23 7.94
C SER A 236 22.81 4.94 8.68
N VAL A 237 21.60 4.39 8.65
CA VAL A 237 20.48 4.96 9.41
C VAL A 237 20.81 5.10 10.90
N LYS A 238 21.66 4.21 11.44
CA LYS A 238 22.13 4.29 12.82
C LYS A 238 23.03 5.52 13.04
N LYS A 239 24.04 5.70 12.19
CA LYS A 239 24.92 6.89 12.24
C LYS A 239 24.13 8.18 12.07
N LEU A 240 23.17 8.21 11.14
CA LEU A 240 22.29 9.36 10.95
C LEU A 240 21.44 9.66 12.19
N HIS A 241 20.99 8.64 12.92
CA HIS A 241 20.27 8.83 14.17
C HIS A 241 21.18 9.36 15.28
N GLU A 242 22.43 8.89 15.37
CA GLU A 242 23.44 9.42 16.30
C GLU A 242 23.72 10.91 16.01
N MET A 243 23.96 11.28 14.74
CA MET A 243 24.13 12.67 14.29
C MET A 243 22.90 13.54 14.61
N TYR A 244 21.69 12.98 14.46
CA TYR A 244 20.45 13.67 14.82
C TYR A 244 20.41 13.99 16.32
N LEU A 245 20.73 13.02 17.17
CA LEU A 245 20.71 13.19 18.63
C LEU A 245 21.78 14.20 19.08
N GLU A 246 22.93 14.25 18.42
CA GLU A 246 23.96 15.25 18.68
C GLU A 246 23.50 16.67 18.32
N LYS A 247 22.83 16.83 17.18
CA LYS A 247 22.36 18.13 16.67
C LYS A 247 21.10 18.64 17.37
N PHE A 248 20.17 17.75 17.73
CA PHE A 248 18.86 18.09 18.27
C PHE A 248 18.62 17.45 19.65
N LYS A 249 19.55 17.66 20.59
CA LYS A 249 19.52 17.09 21.95
C LYS A 249 18.20 17.34 22.71
N SER A 250 17.56 18.49 22.49
CA SER A 250 16.29 18.86 23.14
C SER A 250 15.07 18.10 22.60
N PHE A 251 15.21 17.38 21.48
CA PHE A 251 14.13 16.64 20.83
C PHE A 251 14.51 15.16 20.62
N PRO A 252 14.75 14.39 21.70
CA PRO A 252 15.18 13.01 21.57
C PRO A 252 14.08 12.15 20.93
N ILE A 253 14.50 11.18 20.13
CA ILE A 253 13.62 10.19 19.50
C ILE A 253 14.28 8.81 19.54
N SER A 254 13.48 7.74 19.63
CA SER A 254 13.99 6.39 19.53
C SER A 254 14.49 6.08 18.11
N TYR A 255 15.50 5.22 18.02
CA TYR A 255 16.04 4.74 16.73
C TYR A 255 14.94 4.15 15.84
N HIS A 256 14.02 3.37 16.41
CA HIS A 256 12.93 2.76 15.63
C HIS A 256 12.04 3.82 14.96
N SER A 257 11.66 4.86 15.70
CA SER A 257 10.82 5.93 15.18
C SER A 257 11.56 6.75 14.11
N TYR A 258 12.83 7.07 14.34
CA TYR A 258 13.67 7.75 13.34
C TYR A 258 13.81 6.93 12.05
N ARG A 259 14.18 5.64 12.19
CA ARG A 259 14.30 4.70 11.07
C ARG A 259 13.00 4.55 10.29
N LYS A 260 11.87 4.50 11.00
CA LYS A 260 10.55 4.42 10.38
C LYS A 260 10.31 5.63 9.48
N ILE A 261 10.46 6.84 10.02
CA ILE A 261 10.32 8.09 9.26
C ILE A 261 11.26 8.09 8.04
N PHE A 262 12.53 7.76 8.24
CA PHE A 262 13.52 7.71 7.16
C PHE A 262 13.13 6.76 6.03
N ILE A 263 12.60 5.57 6.33
CA ILE A 263 12.26 4.56 5.32
C ILE A 263 10.90 4.82 4.66
N THR A 264 9.92 5.32 5.41
CA THR A 264 8.57 5.51 4.89
C THR A 264 8.42 6.81 4.11
N ASP A 265 9.10 7.87 4.55
CA ASP A 265 8.82 9.23 4.07
C ASP A 265 9.87 9.70 3.06
N TYR A 266 11.03 9.02 2.98
CA TYR A 266 12.14 9.43 2.13
C TYR A 266 12.62 8.33 1.18
N ASN A 267 12.85 8.70 -0.09
CA ASN A 267 13.41 7.83 -1.12
C ASN A 267 14.95 7.94 -1.16
N ILE A 268 15.60 7.55 -0.07
CA ILE A 268 17.06 7.64 0.11
C ILE A 268 17.67 6.23 0.19
N SER A 269 18.89 6.03 -0.34
CA SER A 269 19.66 4.79 -0.14
C SER A 269 21.13 5.06 0.10
N PHE A 270 21.82 4.07 0.64
CA PHE A 270 23.25 4.11 0.92
C PHE A 270 24.02 3.41 -0.20
N GLY A 271 25.19 3.95 -0.52
CA GLY A 271 26.07 3.44 -1.56
C GLY A 271 25.62 3.82 -2.97
N TYR A 272 26.59 4.09 -3.83
CA TYR A 272 26.32 4.50 -5.20
C TYR A 272 26.05 3.29 -6.11
N PRO A 273 25.18 3.42 -7.13
CA PRO A 273 24.99 2.36 -8.10
C PRO A 273 26.29 2.04 -8.84
N ARG A 274 26.63 0.75 -9.02
CA ARG A 274 27.90 0.32 -9.66
C ARG A 274 28.05 0.74 -11.12
N TYR A 275 27.01 1.28 -11.74
CA TYR A 275 26.99 1.76 -13.13
C TYR A 275 27.07 3.29 -13.24
N ASP A 276 27.33 4.01 -12.14
CA ASP A 276 27.38 5.47 -12.05
C ASP A 276 28.79 6.08 -12.23
N THR A 277 29.78 5.32 -12.69
CA THR A 277 31.04 5.90 -13.18
C THR A 277 30.96 6.19 -14.68
N CYS A 278 31.15 7.45 -15.05
CA CYS A 278 31.45 7.84 -16.44
C CYS A 278 32.94 8.02 -16.60
N SER A 279 33.46 7.85 -17.81
CA SER A 279 34.88 8.03 -18.09
C SER A 279 35.41 9.37 -17.58
N LYS A 280 34.55 10.40 -17.55
CA LYS A 280 34.86 11.72 -17.00
C LYS A 280 34.82 11.78 -15.46
N CYS A 281 33.94 11.02 -14.80
CA CYS A 281 33.96 10.85 -13.35
C CYS A 281 35.18 10.05 -12.88
N ASP A 282 35.60 9.04 -13.65
CA ASP A 282 36.82 8.26 -13.38
C ASP A 282 38.07 9.14 -13.51
N GLU A 283 38.10 10.01 -14.52
CA GLU A 283 39.16 11.01 -14.71
C GLU A 283 39.23 11.99 -13.53
N PHE A 284 38.10 12.56 -13.09
CA PHE A 284 38.06 13.44 -11.92
C PHE A 284 38.44 12.74 -10.61
N THR A 285 37.99 11.49 -10.41
CA THR A 285 38.35 10.70 -9.22
C THR A 285 39.85 10.40 -9.20
N SER A 286 40.44 10.15 -10.36
CA SER A 286 41.88 9.95 -10.51
C SER A 286 42.66 11.22 -10.20
N GLN A 287 42.23 12.38 -10.73
CA GLN A 287 42.84 13.68 -10.43
C GLN A 287 42.74 14.04 -8.94
N GLU A 288 41.59 13.83 -8.30
CA GLU A 288 41.40 14.09 -6.87
C GLU A 288 42.30 13.19 -6.00
N SER A 289 42.53 11.94 -6.41
CA SER A 289 43.43 11.02 -5.72
C SER A 289 44.92 11.39 -5.87
N ILE A 290 45.28 12.10 -6.96
CA ILE A 290 46.64 12.59 -7.20
C ILE A 290 46.90 13.83 -6.33
N LEU A 291 45.97 14.79 -6.34
CA LEU A 291 46.06 16.01 -5.51
C LEU A 291 46.20 15.69 -4.02
N LYS A 292 45.39 14.76 -3.51
CA LYS A 292 45.48 14.31 -2.11
C LYS A 292 46.82 13.66 -1.75
N LYS A 293 47.52 13.04 -2.73
CA LYS A 293 48.86 12.47 -2.53
C LYS A 293 49.94 13.54 -2.53
N GLU A 294 49.77 14.60 -3.30
CA GLU A 294 50.70 15.75 -3.35
C GLU A 294 50.61 16.57 -2.06
N ASP A 295 49.40 16.81 -1.55
CA ASP A 295 49.18 17.50 -0.27
C ASP A 295 49.70 16.70 0.93
N SER A 296 49.72 15.37 0.86
CA SER A 296 50.27 14.50 1.93
C SER A 296 51.80 14.38 1.91
N ARG A 297 52.46 14.91 0.87
CA ARG A 297 53.92 14.89 0.68
C ARG A 297 54.55 16.26 0.90
N SER A 298 53.74 17.29 1.11
CA SER A 298 54.17 18.65 1.50
C SER A 298 54.04 18.81 3.01
#